data_AF-A0AA43CQN3-F1
#
_entry.id   AF-A0AA43CQN3-F1
#
_cell.length_a   1.000
_cell.length_b   1.000
_cell.length_c   1.000
_cell.angle_alpha   90.00
_cell.angle_beta   90.00
_cell.angle_gamma   90.00
#
_symmetry.space_group_name_H-M   'P 1'
#
loop_
_entity.id
_entity.type
_entity.pdbx_description
1 polymer ?
#
loop_
_entity_poly.entity_id
_entity_poly.type
_entity_poly.pdbx_seq_one_letter_code
_entity_poly.pdbx_strand_id
1 'polypeptide(L)'
;MRPDREEDPERTLVAQAANILQTGEFQVLQLAYHDWYGQDLPEALSDRLFQGYMLRGDVPHWAREFALRILRQDEIDLIDSRDPAYHRYDHNYVTHVPNGVRHFTYACLILSSVLVMGLVVGQIAGVKATSVLPPYFEEDELNRGP
;
A
#
# COMPACT_ATOMS: atom_id res chain seq x y z
N MET A 1 -9.77 19.99 23.50
CA MET A 1 -9.98 18.55 23.78
C MET A 1 -10.25 17.88 22.44
N ARG A 2 -9.37 16.97 21.98
CA ARG A 2 -9.56 16.23 20.72
C ARG A 2 -10.42 15.00 21.02
N PRO A 3 -11.64 14.88 20.47
CA PRO A 3 -12.56 13.77 20.75
C PRO A 3 -12.27 12.50 19.94
N ASP A 4 -11.12 12.43 19.27
CA ASP A 4 -10.88 11.48 18.17
C ASP A 4 -10.13 10.20 18.60
N ARG A 5 -10.16 9.83 19.89
CA ARG A 5 -9.24 8.82 20.45
C ARG A 5 -9.84 7.86 21.47
N GLU A 6 -11.14 7.59 21.40
CA GLU A 6 -11.67 6.33 21.92
C GLU A 6 -11.69 5.31 20.76
N GLU A 7 -10.49 4.99 20.25
CA GLU A 7 -10.32 3.75 19.50
C GLU A 7 -10.48 2.62 20.50
N ASP A 8 -11.54 1.82 20.33
CA ASP A 8 -11.80 0.66 21.16
C ASP A 8 -10.53 -0.21 21.20
N PRO A 9 -9.94 -0.44 22.40
CA PRO A 9 -8.68 -1.14 22.52
C PRO A 9 -8.71 -2.53 21.89
N GLU A 10 -9.87 -3.19 21.84
CA GLU A 10 -10.00 -4.51 21.24
C GLU A 10 -9.96 -4.47 19.71
N ARG A 11 -10.56 -3.43 19.10
CA ARG A 11 -10.48 -3.24 17.64
C ARG A 11 -9.06 -2.94 17.19
N THR A 12 -8.33 -2.17 17.98
CA THR A 12 -6.93 -1.87 17.71
C THR A 12 -6.09 -3.15 17.64
N LEU A 13 -6.38 -4.16 18.46
CA LEU A 13 -5.70 -5.46 18.39
C LEU A 13 -5.98 -6.18 17.06
N VAL A 14 -7.24 -6.20 16.61
CA VAL A 14 -7.63 -6.83 15.34
C VAL A 14 -7.00 -6.11 14.16
N ALA A 15 -6.99 -4.76 14.18
CA ALA A 15 -6.34 -3.95 13.16
C ALA A 15 -4.82 -4.19 13.11
N GLN A 16 -4.16 -4.30 14.28
CA GLN A 16 -2.74 -4.64 14.34
C GLN A 16 -2.45 -6.03 13.79
N ALA A 17 -3.25 -7.04 14.15
CA ALA A 17 -3.11 -8.39 13.62
C ALA A 17 -3.32 -8.43 12.09
N ALA A 18 -4.29 -7.66 11.57
CA ALA A 18 -4.52 -7.53 10.14
C ALA A 18 -3.31 -6.95 9.40
N ASN A 19 -2.69 -5.91 9.98
CA ASN A 19 -1.47 -5.31 9.43
C ASN A 19 -0.29 -6.28 9.42
N ILE A 20 -0.07 -7.02 10.50
CA ILE A 20 0.99 -8.03 10.60
C ILE A 20 0.80 -9.11 9.53
N LEU A 21 -0.44 -9.59 9.36
CA LEU A 21 -0.79 -10.62 8.37
C LEU A 21 -0.92 -10.07 6.94
N GLN A 22 -0.79 -8.75 6.74
CA GLN A 22 -1.00 -8.07 5.46
C GLN A 22 -2.35 -8.42 4.82
N THR A 23 -3.40 -8.49 5.63
CA THR A 23 -4.76 -8.84 5.22
C THR A 23 -5.76 -7.80 5.71
N GLY A 24 -7.02 -7.90 5.26
CA GLY A 24 -8.10 -7.06 5.76
C GLY A 24 -8.57 -7.48 7.16
N GLU A 25 -9.00 -6.53 7.99
CA GLU A 25 -9.56 -6.81 9.33
C GLU A 25 -10.71 -7.83 9.29
N PHE A 26 -11.53 -7.78 8.25
CA PHE A 26 -12.64 -8.72 8.08
C PHE A 26 -12.16 -10.15 7.82
N GLN A 27 -11.03 -10.31 7.11
CA GLN A 27 -10.44 -11.63 6.90
C GLN A 27 -9.84 -12.17 8.20
N VAL A 28 -9.26 -11.31 9.05
CA VAL A 28 -8.83 -11.72 10.40
C VAL A 28 -10.01 -12.27 11.21
N LEU A 29 -11.18 -11.64 11.12
CA LEU A 29 -12.39 -12.16 11.77
C LEU A 29 -12.83 -13.52 11.21
N GLN A 30 -12.76 -13.72 9.89
CA GLN A 30 -13.08 -15.02 9.28
C GLN A 30 -12.08 -16.11 9.69
N LEU A 31 -10.78 -15.79 9.69
CA LEU A 31 -9.71 -16.68 10.13
C LEU A 31 -9.86 -17.06 11.59
N ALA A 32 -10.14 -16.08 12.46
CA ALA A 32 -10.32 -16.32 13.88
C ALA A 32 -11.57 -17.17 14.16
N TYR A 33 -12.64 -16.98 13.40
CA TYR A 33 -13.82 -17.85 13.49
C TYR A 33 -13.49 -19.27 13.07
N HIS A 34 -12.78 -19.45 11.95
CA HIS A 34 -12.37 -20.76 11.47
C HIS A 34 -11.41 -21.46 12.44
N ASP A 35 -10.45 -20.74 13.02
CA ASP A 35 -9.53 -21.27 14.04
C ASP A 35 -10.26 -21.76 15.29
N TRP A 36 -11.29 -21.01 15.73
CA TRP A 36 -12.01 -21.32 16.95
C TRP A 36 -13.07 -22.42 16.78
N TYR A 37 -13.85 -22.37 15.70
CA TYR A 37 -14.98 -23.27 15.47
C TYR A 37 -14.67 -24.42 14.51
N GLY A 38 -13.53 -24.37 13.80
CA GLY A 38 -13.14 -25.36 12.80
C GLY A 38 -14.00 -25.33 11.53
N GLN A 39 -14.75 -24.25 11.30
CA GLN A 39 -15.69 -24.11 10.17
C GLN A 39 -15.62 -22.71 9.58
N ASP A 40 -15.91 -22.58 8.30
CA ASP A 40 -15.99 -21.29 7.62
C ASP A 40 -17.18 -20.46 8.15
N LEU A 41 -17.01 -19.15 8.24
CA LEU A 41 -18.03 -18.24 8.74
C LEU A 41 -19.27 -18.25 7.82
N PRO A 42 -20.46 -18.64 8.30
CA PRO A 42 -21.68 -18.63 7.48
C PRO A 42 -22.06 -17.20 7.08
N GLU A 43 -22.54 -17.01 5.85
CA GLU A 43 -22.89 -15.69 5.30
C GLU A 43 -23.90 -14.93 6.18
N ALA A 44 -24.92 -15.62 6.70
CA ALA A 44 -25.91 -15.02 7.60
C ALA A 44 -25.33 -14.53 8.93
N LEU A 45 -24.22 -15.13 9.40
CA LEU A 45 -23.51 -14.71 10.61
C LEU A 45 -22.51 -13.59 10.29
N SER A 46 -21.85 -13.69 9.12
CA SER A 46 -20.92 -12.70 8.58
C SER A 46 -21.51 -11.29 8.58
N ASP A 47 -22.72 -11.10 8.06
CA ASP A 47 -23.34 -9.77 7.99
C ASP A 47 -23.58 -9.16 9.37
N ARG A 48 -24.07 -9.98 10.31
CA ARG A 48 -24.33 -9.55 11.69
C ARG A 48 -23.04 -9.21 12.43
N LEU A 49 -22.02 -10.02 12.22
CA LEU A 49 -20.69 -9.84 12.79
C LEU A 49 -20.06 -8.54 12.26
N PHE A 50 -20.12 -8.34 10.94
CA PHE A 50 -19.62 -7.14 10.29
C PHE A 50 -20.32 -5.89 10.81
N GLN A 51 -21.66 -5.91 10.89
CA GLN A 51 -22.43 -4.78 11.44
C GLN A 51 -22.05 -4.49 12.91
N GLY A 52 -21.91 -5.51 13.75
CA GLY A 52 -21.47 -5.34 15.13
C GLY A 52 -20.07 -4.74 15.22
N TYR A 53 -19.12 -5.32 14.50
CA TYR A 53 -17.73 -4.89 14.50
C TYR A 53 -17.54 -3.47 13.93
N MET A 54 -18.19 -3.14 12.81
CA MET A 54 -18.03 -1.83 12.15
C MET A 54 -18.80 -0.70 12.84
N LEU A 55 -20.04 -0.97 13.28
CA LEU A 55 -20.93 0.08 13.79
C LEU A 55 -20.84 0.25 15.31
N ARG A 56 -20.66 -0.85 16.06
CA ARG A 56 -20.61 -0.83 17.52
C ARG A 56 -19.20 -0.97 18.08
N GLY A 57 -18.26 -1.45 17.25
CA GLY A 57 -16.91 -1.74 17.69
C GLY A 57 -16.77 -3.07 18.43
N ASP A 58 -17.84 -3.84 18.54
CA ASP A 58 -17.87 -5.09 19.29
C ASP A 58 -16.90 -6.11 18.67
N VAL A 59 -15.84 -6.46 19.40
CA VAL A 59 -14.93 -7.54 19.01
C VAL A 59 -15.34 -8.82 19.73
N PRO A 60 -15.66 -9.91 19.00
CA PRO A 60 -15.91 -11.19 19.62
C PRO A 60 -14.68 -11.70 20.38
N HIS A 61 -14.90 -12.39 21.50
CA HIS A 61 -13.81 -12.92 22.32
C HIS A 61 -12.82 -13.79 21.53
N TRP A 62 -13.31 -14.66 20.63
CA TRP A 62 -12.45 -15.50 19.79
C TRP A 62 -11.60 -14.69 18.82
N ALA A 63 -12.09 -13.55 18.31
CA ALA A 63 -11.34 -12.66 17.43
C ALA A 63 -10.21 -11.96 18.20
N ARG A 64 -10.51 -11.52 19.42
CA ARG A 64 -9.54 -10.91 20.32
C ARG A 64 -8.41 -11.87 20.68
N GLU A 65 -8.75 -13.10 21.08
CA GLU A 65 -7.74 -14.12 21.41
C GLU A 65 -6.86 -14.48 20.21
N PHE A 66 -7.46 -14.58 19.03
CA PHE A 66 -6.72 -14.80 17.80
C PHE A 66 -5.75 -13.64 17.52
N ALA A 67 -6.21 -12.39 17.58
CA ALA A 67 -5.35 -11.22 17.39
C ALA A 67 -4.18 -11.20 18.40
N LEU A 68 -4.46 -11.43 19.69
CA LEU A 68 -3.42 -11.51 20.71
C LEU A 68 -2.41 -12.63 20.49
N ARG A 69 -2.83 -13.75 19.89
CA ARG A 69 -1.92 -14.84 19.52
C ARG A 69 -1.01 -14.42 18.38
N ILE A 70 -1.56 -13.75 17.36
CA ILE A 70 -0.79 -13.22 16.23
C ILE A 70 0.26 -12.22 16.71
N LEU A 71 -0.13 -11.24 17.53
CA LEU A 71 0.80 -10.26 18.10
C LEU A 71 1.93 -10.92 18.90
N ARG A 72 1.61 -11.94 19.72
CA ARG A 72 2.62 -12.68 20.48
C ARG A 72 3.57 -13.48 19.60
N GLN A 73 3.10 -14.02 18.48
CA GLN A 73 3.92 -14.76 17.53
C GLN A 73 4.80 -13.83 16.69
N ASP A 74 4.32 -12.63 16.39
CA ASP A 74 5.08 -11.57 15.71
C ASP A 74 6.26 -11.09 16.58
N GLU A 75 6.04 -10.93 17.90
CA GLU A 75 7.11 -10.53 18.85
C GLU A 75 8.29 -11.50 18.89
N ILE A 76 8.06 -12.77 18.54
CA ILE A 76 9.07 -13.84 18.50
C ILE A 76 9.46 -14.22 17.05
N ASP A 77 9.13 -13.38 16.07
CA ASP A 77 9.47 -13.52 14.64
C ASP A 77 9.06 -14.87 14.02
N LEU A 78 7.95 -15.43 14.49
CA LEU A 78 7.41 -16.73 14.08
C LEU A 78 6.27 -16.62 13.07
N ILE A 79 5.87 -15.40 12.69
CA ILE A 79 4.83 -15.19 11.70
C ILE A 79 5.43 -15.03 10.32
N ASP A 80 5.07 -15.94 9.42
CA ASP A 80 5.20 -15.71 7.99
C ASP A 80 3.89 -15.08 7.48
N SER A 81 3.89 -13.77 7.25
CA SER A 81 2.76 -13.06 6.65
C SER A 81 2.45 -13.56 5.24
N ARG A 82 3.34 -14.33 4.60
CA ARG A 82 3.12 -14.94 3.29
C ARG A 82 2.59 -16.36 3.40
N ASP A 83 2.24 -16.87 4.58
CA ASP A 83 1.65 -18.20 4.71
C ASP A 83 0.26 -18.22 4.05
N PRO A 84 0.01 -19.12 3.06
CA PRO A 84 -1.31 -19.27 2.44
C PRO A 84 -2.46 -19.55 3.43
N ALA A 85 -2.17 -20.09 4.61
CA ALA A 85 -3.17 -20.32 5.65
C ALA A 85 -3.86 -19.02 6.10
N TYR A 86 -3.12 -17.91 6.18
CA TYR A 86 -3.66 -16.60 6.54
C TYR A 86 -4.36 -15.88 5.38
N HIS A 87 -4.18 -16.38 4.15
CA HIS A 87 -4.75 -15.76 2.95
C HIS A 87 -5.87 -16.59 2.32
N ARG A 88 -6.42 -17.57 3.06
CA ARG A 88 -7.51 -18.44 2.59
C ARG A 88 -8.71 -17.69 2.02
N TYR A 89 -9.03 -16.53 2.59
CA TYR A 89 -10.18 -15.71 2.19
C TYR A 89 -9.79 -14.49 1.36
N ASP A 90 -8.49 -14.29 1.11
CA ASP A 90 -8.01 -13.21 0.26
C ASP A 90 -8.15 -13.60 -1.21
N HIS A 91 -9.13 -13.01 -1.87
CA HIS A 91 -9.39 -13.23 -3.30
C HIS A 91 -8.28 -12.64 -4.20
N ASN A 92 -7.46 -11.72 -3.69
CA ASN A 92 -6.38 -11.07 -4.41
C ASN A 92 -5.00 -11.63 -4.03
N TYR A 93 -4.93 -12.69 -3.22
CA TYR A 93 -3.66 -13.23 -2.80
C TYR A 93 -2.95 -13.94 -3.95
N VAL A 94 -1.91 -13.28 -4.46
CA VAL A 94 -1.04 -13.81 -5.52
C VAL A 94 0.32 -14.13 -4.92
N THR A 95 0.59 -15.41 -4.71
CA THR A 95 1.87 -15.90 -4.14
C THR A 95 3.08 -15.62 -5.02
N HIS A 96 2.88 -15.51 -6.34
CA HIS A 96 3.96 -15.44 -7.30
C HIS A 96 3.55 -14.67 -8.56
N VAL A 97 4.16 -13.50 -8.79
CA VAL A 97 4.09 -12.78 -10.07
C VAL A 97 5.37 -13.11 -10.86
N PRO A 98 5.41 -14.17 -11.68
CA PRO A 98 6.65 -14.67 -12.28
C PRO A 98 7.38 -13.65 -13.16
N ASN A 99 6.66 -12.62 -13.62
CA ASN A 99 7.21 -11.55 -14.46
C ASN A 99 7.05 -10.15 -13.84
N GLY A 100 6.65 -10.01 -12.57
CA GLY A 100 6.34 -8.71 -11.97
C GLY A 100 7.56 -7.77 -11.95
N VAL A 101 8.72 -8.30 -11.54
CA VAL A 101 9.99 -7.56 -11.52
C VAL A 101 10.35 -7.07 -12.93
N ARG A 102 10.20 -7.92 -13.95
CA ARG A 102 10.53 -7.56 -15.34
C ARG A 102 9.69 -6.40 -15.86
N HIS A 103 8.38 -6.43 -15.63
CA HIS A 103 7.48 -5.33 -16.05
C HIS A 103 7.77 -4.04 -15.28
N PHE A 104 8.04 -4.14 -13.98
CA PHE A 104 8.44 -3.00 -13.16
C PHE A 104 9.74 -2.37 -13.66
N THR A 105 10.75 -3.18 -13.99
CA THR A 105 12.03 -2.72 -14.55
C THR A 105 11.82 -2.00 -15.89
N TYR A 106 10.99 -2.53 -16.80
CA TYR A 106 10.70 -1.85 -18.07
C TYR A 106 9.99 -0.51 -17.86
N ALA A 107 9.01 -0.44 -16.95
CA ALA A 107 8.33 0.81 -16.63
C ALA A 107 9.31 1.87 -16.10
N CYS A 108 10.20 1.49 -15.17
CA CYS A 108 11.24 2.39 -14.65
C CYS A 108 12.21 2.87 -15.75
N LEU A 109 12.62 1.99 -16.67
CA LEU A 109 13.52 2.35 -17.78
C LEU A 109 12.87 3.30 -18.78
N ILE A 110 11.59 3.07 -19.12
CA ILE A 110 10.86 3.95 -20.03
C ILE A 110 10.73 5.33 -19.38
N LEU A 111 10.30 5.40 -18.12
CA LEU A 111 10.15 6.67 -17.41
C LEU A 111 11.48 7.42 -17.29
N SER A 112 12.57 6.74 -16.91
CA SER A 112 13.88 7.38 -16.81
C SER A 112 14.39 7.85 -18.17
N SER A 113 14.17 7.09 -19.24
CA SER A 113 14.55 7.48 -20.60
C SER A 113 13.82 8.74 -21.07
N VAL A 114 12.51 8.85 -20.79
CA VAL A 114 11.72 10.03 -21.15
C VAL A 114 12.24 11.26 -20.39
N LEU A 115 12.57 11.09 -19.11
CA LEU A 115 13.10 12.16 -18.26
C LEU A 115 14.48 12.63 -18.73
N VAL A 116 15.39 11.69 -19.02
CA VAL A 116 16.74 12.00 -19.55
C VAL A 116 16.64 12.64 -20.94
N MET A 117 15.78 12.10 -21.82
CA MET A 117 15.59 12.65 -23.16
C MET A 117 15.01 14.07 -23.11
N GLY A 118 14.04 14.32 -22.22
CA GLY A 118 13.50 15.66 -22.00
C GLY A 118 14.56 16.66 -21.52
N LEU A 119 15.44 16.25 -20.60
CA LEU A 119 16.56 17.09 -20.15
C LEU A 119 17.57 17.36 -21.27
N VAL A 120 17.95 16.33 -22.03
CA VAL A 120 18.89 16.48 -23.16
C VAL A 120 18.32 17.39 -24.25
N VAL A 121 17.06 17.18 -24.63
CA VAL A 121 16.37 18.07 -25.57
C VAL A 121 16.27 19.47 -25.01
N GLY A 122 15.99 19.65 -23.72
CA GLY A 122 15.98 20.96 -23.08
C GLY A 122 17.34 21.66 -23.08
N GLN A 123 18.45 20.93 -23.00
CA GLN A 123 19.81 21.50 -23.11
C GLN A 123 20.18 21.84 -24.56
N ILE A 124 19.74 21.05 -25.54
CA ILE A 124 20.02 21.29 -26.97
C ILE A 124 19.10 22.38 -27.55
N ALA A 125 17.82 22.34 -27.20
CA ALA A 125 16.81 23.32 -27.58
C ALA A 125 16.81 24.55 -26.65
N GLY A 126 17.62 24.51 -25.59
CA GLY A 126 18.10 25.68 -24.87
C GLY A 126 18.89 26.53 -25.85
N VAL A 127 18.15 27.34 -26.62
CA VAL A 127 18.64 28.44 -27.44
C VAL A 127 19.73 29.13 -26.63
N LYS A 128 20.90 29.30 -27.24
CA LYS A 128 21.98 30.12 -26.71
C LYS A 128 21.40 31.50 -26.38
N ALA A 129 20.97 31.69 -25.14
CA ALA A 129 20.69 33.00 -24.59
C ALA A 129 22.05 33.68 -24.38
N THR A 130 22.64 34.12 -25.48
CA THR A 130 23.75 35.08 -25.45
C THR A 130 23.17 36.38 -24.91
N SER A 131 23.72 36.82 -23.79
CA SER A 131 23.46 38.07 -23.05
C SER A 131 22.26 38.09 -22.09
N VAL A 132 22.60 38.01 -20.80
CA VAL A 132 21.72 38.23 -19.63
C VAL A 132 21.49 39.75 -19.37
N LEU A 133 21.94 40.64 -20.27
CA LEU A 133 21.80 42.10 -20.12
C LEU A 133 20.97 42.70 -21.26
N PRO A 134 19.94 43.52 -20.97
CA PRO A 134 19.25 44.31 -21.99
C PRO A 134 20.17 45.44 -22.51
N PRO A 135 20.19 45.76 -23.81
CA PRO A 135 19.24 45.37 -24.87
C PRO A 135 19.61 44.04 -25.56
N TYR A 136 18.58 43.35 -26.06
CA TYR A 136 18.73 42.13 -26.87
C TYR A 136 19.44 42.48 -28.18
N PHE A 137 20.61 41.87 -28.42
CA PHE A 137 21.26 41.89 -29.73
C PHE A 137 21.18 40.48 -30.32
N GLU A 138 20.58 40.34 -31.48
CA GLU A 138 20.62 39.08 -32.24
C GLU A 138 21.92 39.02 -33.07
N GLU A 139 22.52 37.83 -33.20
CA GLU A 139 23.77 37.63 -33.94
C GLU A 139 23.65 38.07 -35.42
N ASP A 140 22.42 38.09 -35.96
CA ASP A 140 22.11 38.56 -37.31
C ASP A 140 22.24 40.10 -37.48
N GLU A 141 22.15 40.87 -36.40
CA GLU A 141 22.39 42.32 -36.43
C GLU A 141 23.88 42.66 -36.34
N LEU A 142 24.69 41.82 -35.69
CA LEU A 142 26.14 42.00 -35.59
C LEU A 142 26.88 41.68 -36.89
N ASN A 143 26.33 40.78 -37.73
CA ASN A 143 26.95 40.40 -39.01
C ASN A 143 26.55 41.31 -40.19
N ARG A 144 25.63 42.25 -39.97
CA ARG A 144 25.31 43.36 -40.87
C ARG A 144 25.91 44.66 -40.35
N GLY A 145 27.23 44.72 -40.30
CA GLY A 145 27.95 46.00 -40.22
C GLY A 145 27.80 46.80 -41.53
N PRO A 146 27.92 48.14 -41.49
CA PRO A 146 27.90 49.00 -42.66
C PRO A 146 29.05 48.69 -43.65
#